data_AF-A0A497TLE4-F1
#
_entry.id   AF-A0A497TLE4-F1
#
_cell.length_a   1.000
_cell.length_b   1.000
_cell.length_c   1.000
_cell.angle_alpha   90.00
_cell.angle_beta   90.00
_cell.angle_gamma   90.00
#
_symmetry.space_group_name_H-M   'P 1'
#
loop_
_entity.id
_entity.type
_entity.pdbx_description
1 polymer ?
#
loop_
_entity_poly.entity_id
_entity_poly.type
_entity_poly.pdbx_seq_one_letter_code
_entity_poly.pdbx_strand_id
1 'polypeptide(L)' 'MFIYKSSPFKCPRCGTNGKLWKKNPDIFICPNCSTIYSNYGTILEPEEEPLIVWN' A
#
# COMPACT_ATOMS: atom_id res chain seq x y z
N MET A 1 14.04 2.99 20.53
CA MET A 1 14.47 2.93 19.11
C MET A 1 13.35 2.28 18.30
N PHE A 2 12.54 3.08 17.59
CA PHE A 2 11.46 2.53 16.75
C PHE A 2 12.09 2.01 15.46
N ILE A 3 12.18 0.70 15.31
CA ILE A 3 12.70 0.07 14.10
C ILE A 3 11.63 0.22 13.01
N TYR A 4 11.79 1.22 12.14
CA TYR A 4 10.97 1.35 10.94
C TYR A 4 11.39 0.22 9.99
N LYS A 5 10.56 -0.83 9.90
CA LYS A 5 10.74 -1.88 8.90
C LYS A 5 10.50 -1.24 7.53
N SER A 6 11.57 -1.07 6.76
CA SER A 6 11.46 -0.58 5.38
C SER A 6 10.89 -1.70 4.51
N SER A 7 10.04 -1.34 3.54
CA SER A 7 9.51 -2.31 2.59
C SER A 7 10.65 -3.04 1.88
N PRO A 8 10.63 -4.38 1.77
CA PRO A 8 11.60 -5.09 0.93
C PRO A 8 11.42 -4.77 -0.57
N PHE A 9 10.25 -4.24 -0.96
CA PHE A 9 9.93 -3.85 -2.33
C PHE A 9 9.71 -2.35 -2.46
N LYS A 10 10.17 -1.79 -3.58
CA LYS A 10 9.79 -0.44 -4.00
C LYS A 10 8.31 -0.41 -4.35
N CYS A 11 7.70 0.77 -4.22
CA CYS A 11 6.31 0.95 -4.62
C CYS A 11 6.15 0.53 -6.10
N PRO A 12 5.22 -0.38 -6.40
CA PRO A 12 5.00 -0.89 -7.77
C PRO A 12 4.53 0.20 -8.75
N ARG A 13 3.98 1.32 -8.24
CA ARG A 13 3.45 2.41 -9.07
C ARG A 13 4.48 3.47 -9.44
N CYS A 14 5.39 3.83 -8.52
CA CYS A 14 6.32 4.95 -8.74
C CYS A 14 7.76 4.67 -8.32
N GLY A 15 8.09 3.46 -7.87
CA GLY A 15 9.45 3.07 -7.49
C GLY A 15 9.98 3.66 -6.17
N THR A 16 9.20 4.48 -5.45
CA THR A 16 9.59 5.04 -4.16
C THR A 16 9.50 4.01 -3.02
N ASN A 17 10.36 4.10 -2.01
CA ASN A 17 10.28 3.25 -0.81
C ASN A 17 9.01 3.56 0.00
N GLY A 18 8.22 2.52 0.28
CA GLY A 18 7.05 2.63 1.14
C GLY A 18 7.40 2.57 2.62
N LYS A 19 6.51 3.13 3.43
CA LYS A 19 6.54 3.05 4.88
C LYS A 19 5.57 1.98 5.35
N LEU A 20 5.94 1.22 6.39
CA LEU A 20 5.06 0.21 6.97
C LEU A 20 3.81 0.88 7.56
N TRP A 21 2.65 0.43 7.11
CA TRP A 21 1.34 0.89 7.56
C TRP A 21 0.66 -0.11 8.50
N LYS A 22 0.76 -1.42 8.20
CA LYS A 22 0.24 -2.52 9.04
C LYS A 22 1.30 -3.61 9.16
N LYS A 23 1.40 -4.28 10.30
CA LYS A 23 2.41 -5.33 10.58
C LYS A 23 1.95 -6.76 10.30
N ASN A 24 0.64 -7.03 10.29
CA ASN A 24 0.08 -8.37 10.04
C ASN A 24 -1.27 -8.27 9.30
N PRO A 25 -1.32 -8.55 7.99
CA PRO A 25 -0.15 -8.73 7.11
C PRO A 25 0.71 -7.45 7.05
N ASP A 26 1.98 -7.60 6.66
CA ASP A 26 2.87 -6.47 6.39
C ASP A 26 2.31 -5.68 5.17
N ILE A 27 1.72 -4.52 5.43
CA ILE A 27 1.18 -3.61 4.42
C ILE A 27 2.00 -2.32 4.45
N PHE A 28 2.35 -1.80 3.29
CA PHE A 28 3.11 -0.59 3.09
C PHE A 28 2.28 0.47 2.37
N ILE A 29 2.53 1.73 2.71
CA ILE A 29 1.98 2.90 2.00
C ILE A 29 3.12 3.68 1.36
N CYS A 30 2.97 4.00 0.07
CA CYS A 30 3.91 4.85 -0.63
C CYS A 30 3.74 6.32 -0.22
N PRO A 31 4.78 7.01 0.28
CA PRO A 31 4.65 8.43 0.65
C PRO A 31 4.58 9.37 -0.56
N ASN A 32 4.88 8.90 -1.78
CA ASN A 32 4.92 9.73 -2.98
C ASN A 32 3.59 9.71 -3.77
N CYS A 33 2.99 8.53 -3.91
CA CYS A 33 1.76 8.34 -4.70
C CYS A 33 0.59 7.75 -3.89
N SER A 34 0.73 7.68 -2.56
CA SER A 34 -0.27 7.15 -1.61
C SER A 34 -0.75 5.73 -1.89
N THR A 35 -0.05 4.99 -2.76
CA THR A 35 -0.44 3.62 -3.14
C THR A 35 -0.18 2.69 -1.97
N ILE A 36 -1.19 1.88 -1.64
CA ILE A 36 -1.12 0.84 -0.62
C ILE A 36 -0.76 -0.47 -1.30
N TYR A 37 0.22 -1.19 -0.76
CA TYR A 37 0.70 -2.44 -1.33
C TYR A 37 1.23 -3.39 -0.27
N SER A 38 1.21 -4.69 -0.56
CA SER A 38 1.67 -5.75 0.35
C SER A 38 3.20 -5.87 0.39
N ASN A 39 3.70 -6.67 1.33
CA ASN A 39 5.11 -7.09 1.40
C ASN A 39 5.59 -7.94 0.21
N TYR A 40 4.71 -8.28 -0.72
CA TYR A 40 5.05 -8.96 -1.98
C TYR A 40 5.07 -8.00 -3.18
N GLY A 41 4.81 -6.70 -2.97
CA GLY A 41 4.74 -5.70 -4.04
C GLY A 41 3.38 -5.66 -4.76
N THR A 42 2.37 -6.41 -4.31
CA THR A 42 1.01 -6.37 -4.88
C THR A 42 0.26 -5.13 -4.40
N ILE A 43 -0.29 -4.34 -5.33
CA ILE A 43 -1.15 -3.19 -5.00
C ILE A 43 -2.44 -3.70 -4.36
N LEU A 44 -2.84 -3.07 -3.26
CA LEU A 44 -4.10 -3.31 -2.57
C LEU A 44 -5.02 -2.16 -2.96
N GLU A 45 -5.70 -2.28 -4.11
CA GLU A 45 -6.74 -1.32 -4.49
C GLU A 45 -7.96 -1.54 -3.58
N PRO A 46 -8.59 -0.46 -3.07
CA PRO A 46 -9.92 -0.60 -2.49
C PRO A 46 -10.85 -1.10 -3.61
N GLU A 47 -11.62 -2.16 -3.34
CA GLU A 47 -12.71 -2.55 -4.22
C GLU A 47 -13.64 -1.33 -4.35
N GLU A 48 -13.70 -0.72 -5.54
CA GLU A 48 -14.69 0.30 -5.81
C GLU A 48 -16.06 -0.38 -5.71
N GLU A 49 -16.80 -0.12 -4.63
CA GLU A 49 -18.20 -0.53 -4.57
C GLU A 49 -18.88 0.07 -5.81
N PRO A 50 -19.57 -0.75 -6.64
CA PRO A 50 -20.28 -0.21 -7.78
C PRO A 50 -21.25 0.84 -7.27
N LEU A 51 -21.13 2.08 -7.75
CA LEU A 51 -22.08 3.13 -7.46
C LEU A 51 -23.48 2.61 -7.81
N ILE A 52 -24.26 2.25 -6.80
CA ILE A 52 -25.66 1.88 -6.98
C ILE A 52 -26.37 3.17 -7.38
N VAL A 53 -26.47 3.40 -8.69
CA VAL A 53 -27.30 4.46 -9.24
C VAL A 53 -28.74 4.03 -9.05
N TRP A 54 -29.38 4.51 -7.99
CA TRP A 54 -30.82 4.41 -7.84
C TRP A 54 -31.45 5.30 -8.92
N ASN A 55 -32.06 4.66 -9.92
CA ASN A 55 -32.81 5.31 -11.00
C ASN A 55 -34.27 5.51 -10.61
#